data_AF-A0A1P8FJ78-F1
#
_entry.id   AF-A0A1P8FJ78-F1
#
_cell.length_a   1.000
_cell.length_b   1.000
_cell.length_c   1.000
_cell.angle_alpha   90.00
_cell.angle_beta   90.00
_cell.angle_gamma   90.00
#
_symmetry.space_group_name_H-M   'P 1'
#
loop_
_entity.id
_entity.type
_entity.pdbx_description
1 polymer ?
#
loop_
_entity_poly.entity_id
_entity_poly.type
_entity_poly.pdbx_seq_one_letter_code
_entity_poly.pdbx_strand_id
1 'polypeptide(L)'
;MSKHPTTSNRLGLMLKLAVEEKTREQSQPPVFGFEDLPLPTEVAVEWAMKDDGTWFNLDEVDFAHGYFIGLSGIYMIWNSAGRCVRIGQGAIAERLGAHRSDAEIRGTSLFKPLFATWAPLPKALRDGVEQYLETRFKPITGARGLEGDAIVVNDPRI
;
A
#
# COMPACT_ATOMS: atom_id res chain seq x y z
N MET A 1 61.96 2.11 -34.95
CA MET A 1 62.50 2.35 -33.60
C MET A 1 62.14 1.15 -32.72
N SER A 2 63.17 0.59 -32.08
CA SER A 2 63.20 -0.28 -30.89
C SER A 2 62.22 -1.46 -30.67
N LYS A 3 62.84 -2.66 -30.73
CA LYS A 3 62.97 -3.68 -29.66
C LYS A 3 61.77 -4.58 -29.30
N HIS A 4 61.84 -5.83 -29.78
CA HIS A 4 61.52 -7.10 -29.05
C HIS A 4 62.32 -7.18 -27.71
N PRO A 5 62.13 -8.13 -26.75
CA PRO A 5 61.63 -9.54 -26.85
C PRO A 5 60.74 -10.03 -25.66
N THR A 6 59.96 -11.12 -25.80
CA THR A 6 60.20 -12.54 -25.37
C THR A 6 60.23 -12.80 -23.85
N THR A 7 59.54 -13.87 -23.44
CA THR A 7 60.02 -15.06 -22.69
C THR A 7 59.20 -15.41 -21.44
N SER A 8 58.88 -16.71 -21.33
CA SER A 8 58.92 -17.54 -20.11
C SER A 8 57.87 -17.28 -19.02
N ASN A 9 57.38 -18.27 -18.27
CA ASN A 9 57.76 -19.66 -18.17
C ASN A 9 56.59 -20.47 -17.58
N ARG A 10 56.49 -21.72 -18.03
CA ARG A 10 55.94 -22.86 -17.28
C ARG A 10 56.65 -22.96 -15.92
N LEU A 11 55.93 -23.23 -14.84
CA LEU A 11 56.36 -24.07 -13.69
C LEU A 11 55.28 -23.96 -12.60
N GLY A 12 54.38 -24.93 -12.52
CA GLY A 12 54.43 -25.94 -11.45
C GLY A 12 53.16 -25.76 -10.63
N LEU A 13 52.32 -26.74 -10.36
CA LEU A 13 52.58 -28.13 -10.09
C LEU A 13 51.32 -28.90 -10.50
N MET A 14 51.49 -29.92 -11.32
CA MET A 14 50.59 -31.05 -11.31
C MET A 14 50.59 -31.71 -9.91
N LEU A 15 49.49 -32.42 -9.65
CA LEU A 15 49.45 -33.70 -8.94
C LEU A 15 49.34 -33.65 -7.40
N LYS A 16 48.15 -33.95 -6.86
CA LYS A 16 47.77 -35.28 -6.31
C LYS A 16 46.49 -35.15 -5.45
N LEU A 17 45.45 -35.91 -5.81
CA LEU A 17 44.85 -36.99 -5.00
C LEU A 17 44.30 -36.48 -3.66
N ALA A 18 43.00 -36.23 -3.57
CA ALA A 18 41.97 -37.19 -3.18
C ALA A 18 41.89 -37.40 -1.66
N VAL A 19 40.63 -37.45 -1.19
CA VAL A 19 40.14 -38.01 0.08
C VAL A 19 39.82 -36.99 1.20
N GLU A 20 38.61 -37.20 1.74
CA GLU A 20 38.07 -36.84 3.06
C GLU A 20 37.35 -35.50 3.30
N GLU A 21 36.02 -35.63 3.29
CA GLU A 21 35.04 -35.11 4.25
C GLU A 21 35.41 -33.88 5.07
N LYS A 22 34.70 -32.78 4.81
CA LYS A 22 34.32 -31.87 5.88
C LYS A 22 32.94 -31.27 5.60
N THR A 23 31.99 -31.70 6.41
CA THR A 23 30.71 -31.06 6.75
C THR A 23 30.64 -29.60 6.30
N ARG A 24 29.94 -29.35 5.19
CA ARG A 24 29.34 -28.04 4.94
C ARG A 24 27.94 -28.10 5.54
N GLU A 25 27.84 -27.71 6.80
CA GLU A 25 26.64 -27.02 7.28
C GLU A 25 26.33 -25.93 6.26
N GLN A 26 25.29 -26.16 5.46
CA GLN A 26 24.58 -25.09 4.80
C GLN A 26 23.93 -24.28 5.91
N SER A 27 24.67 -23.32 6.44
CA SER A 27 24.09 -22.25 7.25
C SER A 27 23.16 -21.47 6.33
N GLN A 28 21.89 -21.88 6.26
CA GLN A 28 20.84 -20.99 5.82
C GLN A 28 20.98 -19.70 6.64
N PRO A 29 20.97 -18.50 6.01
CA PRO A 29 20.85 -17.29 6.77
C PRO A 29 19.59 -17.40 7.66
N PRO A 30 19.61 -16.89 8.90
CA PRO A 30 18.42 -16.88 9.73
C PRO A 30 17.29 -16.24 8.92
N VAL A 31 16.22 -16.99 8.74
CA VAL A 31 14.95 -16.45 8.22
C VAL A 31 14.42 -15.57 9.35
N PHE A 32 14.89 -14.32 9.40
CA PHE A 32 14.23 -13.30 10.19
C PHE A 32 12.85 -13.11 9.57
N GLY A 33 11.83 -13.68 10.21
CA GLY A 33 10.45 -13.44 9.83
C GLY A 33 10.21 -11.94 9.85
N PHE A 34 9.84 -11.37 8.71
CA PHE A 34 9.38 -9.98 8.63
C PHE A 34 8.07 -9.76 9.41
N GLU A 35 7.52 -10.81 10.04
CA GLU A 35 6.28 -10.80 10.82
C GLU A 35 6.42 -10.20 12.24
N ASP A 36 7.65 -10.01 12.74
CA ASP A 36 7.87 -9.51 14.12
C ASP A 36 8.32 -8.03 14.19
N LEU A 37 8.33 -7.30 13.06
CA LEU A 37 8.63 -5.88 13.11
C LEU A 37 7.41 -5.10 13.63
N PRO A 38 7.59 -4.21 14.63
CA PRO A 38 6.49 -3.36 15.07
C PRO A 38 5.99 -2.52 13.89
N LEU A 39 4.67 -2.39 13.77
CA LEU A 39 4.07 -1.52 12.78
C LEU A 39 4.52 -0.07 13.01
N PRO A 40 4.68 0.73 11.94
CA PRO A 40 4.99 2.14 12.08
C PRO A 40 3.83 2.86 12.78
N THR A 41 4.15 3.88 13.57
CA THR A 41 3.14 4.76 14.19
C THR A 41 2.60 5.83 13.23
N GLU A 42 3.33 6.08 12.14
CA GLU A 42 2.97 7.07 11.11
C GLU A 42 3.42 6.58 9.72
N VAL A 43 2.60 6.84 8.70
CA VAL A 43 2.92 6.57 7.30
C VAL A 43 2.38 7.69 6.39
N ALA A 44 3.22 8.15 5.46
CA ALA A 44 2.78 9.06 4.42
C ALA A 44 2.14 8.28 3.27
N VAL A 45 0.99 8.74 2.78
CA VAL A 45 0.26 8.15 1.66
C VAL A 45 -0.02 9.18 0.59
N GLU A 46 -0.02 8.71 -0.67
CA GLU A 46 -0.40 9.52 -1.82
C GLU A 46 -1.89 9.36 -2.10
N TRP A 47 -2.66 10.40 -1.81
CA TRP A 47 -4.09 10.44 -2.04
C TRP A 47 -4.41 10.72 -3.50
N ALA A 48 -5.28 9.90 -4.10
CA ALA A 48 -5.79 10.09 -5.43
C ALA A 48 -6.66 11.36 -5.47
N MET A 49 -6.25 12.31 -6.31
CA MET A 49 -6.92 13.58 -6.57
C MET A 49 -6.89 13.86 -8.07
N LYS A 50 -7.75 14.76 -8.53
CA LYS A 50 -7.67 15.33 -9.88
C LYS A 50 -6.52 16.33 -9.96
N ASP A 51 -6.15 16.71 -11.18
CA ASP A 51 -5.09 17.69 -11.45
C ASP A 51 -5.38 19.07 -10.85
N ASP A 52 -6.65 19.41 -10.65
CA ASP A 52 -7.09 20.66 -9.99
C ASP A 52 -7.09 20.58 -8.45
N GLY A 53 -6.64 19.46 -7.87
CA GLY A 53 -6.61 19.23 -6.43
C GLY A 53 -7.95 18.78 -5.84
N THR A 54 -9.00 18.61 -6.64
CA THR A 54 -10.31 18.16 -6.13
C THR A 54 -10.43 16.63 -6.08
N TRP A 55 -11.37 16.15 -5.27
CA TRP A 55 -11.70 14.72 -5.20
C TRP A 55 -12.54 14.27 -6.40
N PHE A 56 -12.55 12.97 -6.66
CA PHE A 56 -13.30 12.41 -7.78
C PHE A 56 -14.79 12.34 -7.45
N ASN A 57 -15.66 12.70 -8.40
CA ASN A 57 -17.09 12.43 -8.26
C ASN A 57 -17.30 10.91 -8.31
N LEU A 58 -17.85 10.34 -7.22
CA LEU A 58 -18.03 8.91 -7.05
C LEU A 58 -18.84 8.27 -8.19
N ASP A 59 -19.75 9.03 -8.80
CA ASP A 59 -20.63 8.57 -9.89
C ASP A 59 -19.94 8.56 -11.26
N GLU A 60 -18.88 9.35 -11.41
CA GLU A 60 -18.20 9.54 -12.70
C GLU A 60 -16.95 8.67 -12.87
N VAL A 61 -16.37 8.14 -11.78
CA VAL A 61 -15.15 7.33 -11.85
C VAL A 61 -15.38 6.05 -12.68
N ASP A 62 -14.55 5.79 -13.68
CA ASP A 62 -14.59 4.50 -14.36
C ASP A 62 -13.84 3.43 -13.55
N PHE A 63 -14.55 2.73 -12.66
CA PHE A 63 -13.99 1.64 -11.86
C PHE A 63 -13.63 0.38 -12.67
N ALA A 64 -14.03 0.31 -13.95
CA ALA A 64 -13.60 -0.76 -14.86
C ALA A 64 -12.24 -0.46 -15.53
N HIS A 65 -11.72 0.77 -15.39
CA HIS A 65 -10.45 1.17 -15.96
C HIS A 65 -9.28 0.33 -15.39
N GLY A 66 -8.30 -0.01 -16.24
CA GLY A 66 -7.17 -0.89 -15.89
C GLY A 66 -6.32 -0.42 -14.71
N TYR A 67 -6.33 0.88 -14.39
CA TYR A 67 -5.71 1.46 -13.20
C TYR A 67 -6.13 0.77 -11.89
N PHE A 68 -7.38 0.30 -11.81
CA PHE A 68 -7.90 -0.30 -10.59
C PHE A 68 -7.56 -1.80 -10.44
N ILE A 69 -6.95 -2.43 -11.44
CA ILE A 69 -6.62 -3.86 -11.39
C ILE A 69 -5.57 -4.11 -10.29
N GLY A 70 -5.94 -4.88 -9.27
CA GLY A 70 -5.10 -5.17 -8.11
C GLY A 70 -4.94 -4.01 -7.11
N LEU A 71 -5.56 -2.85 -7.38
CA LEU A 71 -5.46 -1.69 -6.50
C LEU A 71 -6.25 -1.94 -5.21
N SER A 72 -5.52 -1.96 -4.08
CA SER A 72 -6.10 -2.09 -2.76
C SER A 72 -5.47 -1.15 -1.76
N GLY A 73 -6.26 -0.67 -0.82
CA GLY A 73 -5.82 0.34 0.13
C GLY A 73 -6.95 0.90 0.98
N ILE A 74 -6.87 2.18 1.29
CA ILE A 74 -7.85 2.94 2.06
C ILE A 74 -8.61 3.90 1.13
N TYR A 75 -9.87 4.17 1.42
CA TYR A 75 -10.68 5.15 0.72
C TYR A 75 -11.54 5.97 1.68
N MET A 76 -11.92 7.15 1.23
CA MET A 76 -12.82 8.06 1.93
C MET A 76 -13.89 8.56 0.95
N ILE A 77 -15.13 8.64 1.43
CA ILE A 77 -16.26 9.20 0.71
C ILE A 77 -16.71 10.45 1.45
N TRP A 78 -17.02 11.50 0.69
CA TRP A 78 -17.40 12.81 1.17
C TRP A 78 -18.69 13.27 0.51
N ASN A 79 -19.49 14.06 1.21
CA ASN A 79 -20.61 14.76 0.59
C ASN A 79 -20.21 16.15 0.12
N SER A 80 -21.09 16.81 -0.62
CA SER A 80 -20.87 18.17 -1.14
C SER A 80 -20.73 19.25 -0.06
N ALA A 81 -21.02 18.94 1.21
CA ALA A 81 -20.82 19.84 2.35
C ALA A 81 -19.44 19.67 3.00
N GLY A 82 -18.55 18.87 2.41
CA GLY A 82 -17.21 18.60 2.95
C GLY A 82 -17.22 17.70 4.18
N ARG A 83 -18.33 16.99 4.46
CA ARG A 83 -18.38 16.03 5.57
C ARG A 83 -18.01 14.64 5.09
N CYS A 84 -17.16 13.96 5.87
CA CYS A 84 -16.82 12.57 5.62
C CYS A 84 -18.05 11.70 5.86
N VAL A 85 -18.46 10.96 4.83
CA VAL A 85 -19.62 10.07 4.86
C VAL A 85 -19.20 8.67 5.31
N ARG A 86 -18.09 8.17 4.73
CA ARG A 86 -17.61 6.80 4.95
C ARG A 86 -16.09 6.76 4.81
N ILE A 87 -15.46 5.91 5.61
CA ILE A 87 -14.05 5.55 5.50
C ILE A 87 -14.02 4.03 5.38
N GLY A 88 -13.16 3.48 4.54
CA GLY A 88 -13.05 2.03 4.47
C GLY A 88 -11.82 1.58 3.72
N GLN A 89 -11.63 0.28 3.69
CA GLN A 89 -10.46 -0.36 3.08
C GLN A 89 -10.82 -1.56 2.20
N GLY A 90 -9.87 -1.99 1.38
CA GLY A 90 -9.96 -3.20 0.56
C GLY A 90 -9.64 -2.94 -0.90
N ALA A 91 -10.19 -3.77 -1.80
CA ALA A 91 -10.11 -3.56 -3.25
C ALA A 91 -10.91 -2.30 -3.63
N ILE A 92 -10.22 -1.29 -4.17
CA ILE A 92 -10.78 0.07 -4.28
C ILE A 92 -11.98 0.11 -5.22
N ALA A 93 -11.86 -0.46 -6.42
CA ALA A 93 -12.95 -0.47 -7.41
C ALA A 93 -14.19 -1.21 -6.93
N GLU A 94 -14.03 -2.40 -6.33
CA GLU A 94 -15.14 -3.18 -5.81
C GLU A 94 -15.87 -2.44 -4.68
N ARG A 95 -15.10 -1.92 -3.71
CA ARG A 95 -15.66 -1.25 -2.53
C ARG A 95 -16.35 0.07 -2.89
N LEU A 96 -15.68 0.96 -3.62
CA LEU A 96 -16.28 2.24 -4.01
C LEU A 96 -17.42 2.04 -5.03
N GLY A 97 -17.30 1.06 -5.92
CA GLY A 97 -18.36 0.70 -6.87
C GLY A 97 -19.64 0.25 -6.16
N ALA A 98 -19.52 -0.60 -5.14
CA ALA A 98 -20.67 -1.05 -4.33
C ALA A 98 -21.38 0.12 -3.61
N HIS A 99 -20.61 1.10 -3.13
CA HIS A 99 -21.14 2.27 -2.43
C HIS A 99 -21.97 3.21 -3.30
N ARG A 100 -21.91 3.09 -4.64
CA ARG A 100 -22.78 3.87 -5.55
C ARG A 100 -24.26 3.58 -5.36
N SER A 101 -24.63 2.37 -4.97
CA SER A 101 -26.03 1.99 -4.75
C SER A 101 -26.35 1.72 -3.28
N ASP A 102 -25.44 2.03 -2.37
CA ASP A 102 -25.65 1.86 -0.94
C ASP A 102 -26.63 2.92 -0.42
N ALA A 103 -27.76 2.46 0.13
CA ALA A 103 -28.84 3.33 0.60
C ALA A 103 -28.43 4.17 1.82
N GLU A 104 -27.58 3.65 2.71
CA GLU A 104 -27.11 4.36 3.90
C GLU A 104 -26.23 5.54 3.47
N ILE A 105 -25.28 5.28 2.57
CA ILE A 105 -24.37 6.29 2.02
C ILE A 105 -25.15 7.33 1.20
N ARG A 106 -26.06 6.89 0.31
CA ARG A 106 -26.86 7.80 -0.52
C ARG A 106 -27.83 8.64 0.28
N GLY A 107 -28.38 8.11 1.36
CA GLY A 107 -29.26 8.84 2.29
C GLY A 107 -28.60 10.09 2.86
N THR A 108 -27.26 10.10 3.01
CA THR A 108 -26.53 11.24 3.58
C THR A 108 -26.42 12.46 2.68
N SER A 109 -26.66 12.33 1.37
CA SER A 109 -26.39 13.39 0.40
C SER A 109 -27.64 14.03 -0.21
N LEU A 110 -28.85 13.55 0.09
CA LEU A 110 -30.13 14.08 -0.45
C LEU A 110 -30.06 14.36 -1.98
N PHE A 111 -29.59 13.40 -2.77
CA PHE A 111 -29.39 13.50 -4.23
C PHE A 111 -28.26 14.42 -4.70
N LYS A 112 -27.41 14.93 -3.79
CA LYS A 112 -26.20 15.66 -4.18
C LYS A 112 -25.05 14.71 -4.52
N PRO A 113 -24.08 15.14 -5.35
CA PRO A 113 -22.90 14.35 -5.65
C PRO A 113 -22.14 13.93 -4.40
N LEU A 114 -21.61 12.71 -4.44
CA LEU A 114 -20.64 12.20 -3.50
C LEU A 114 -19.26 12.26 -4.16
N PHE A 115 -18.24 12.49 -3.34
CA PHE A 115 -16.86 12.55 -3.79
C PHE A 115 -16.05 11.48 -3.10
N ALA A 116 -15.03 10.97 -3.77
CA ALA A 116 -14.16 9.93 -3.25
C ALA A 116 -12.69 10.25 -3.52
N THR A 117 -11.86 9.85 -2.55
CA THR A 117 -10.40 9.79 -2.67
C THR A 117 -9.93 8.47 -2.06
N TRP A 118 -8.78 7.97 -2.51
CA TRP A 118 -8.21 6.70 -2.06
C TRP A 118 -6.69 6.77 -2.09
N ALA A 119 -6.03 5.88 -1.35
CA ALA A 119 -4.60 5.71 -1.41
C ALA A 119 -4.25 4.21 -1.40
N PRO A 120 -3.31 3.75 -2.26
CA PRO A 120 -2.79 2.39 -2.17
C PRO A 120 -2.15 2.17 -0.80
N LEU A 121 -2.46 1.06 -0.14
CA LEU A 121 -1.92 0.78 1.19
C LEU A 121 -1.78 -0.73 1.42
N PRO A 122 -0.64 -1.25 1.91
CA PRO A 122 -0.47 -2.66 2.27
C PRO A 122 -1.46 -3.11 3.35
N LYS A 123 -1.92 -4.37 3.27
CA LYS A 123 -2.92 -4.91 4.21
C LYS A 123 -2.55 -4.72 5.68
N ALA A 124 -1.28 -4.91 6.02
CA ALA A 124 -0.77 -4.80 7.39
C ALA A 124 -0.97 -3.42 8.03
N LEU A 125 -1.15 -2.35 7.25
CA LEU A 125 -1.28 -0.99 7.76
C LEU A 125 -2.73 -0.49 7.79
N ARG A 126 -3.65 -1.17 7.10
CA ARG A 126 -4.98 -0.60 6.81
C ARG A 126 -5.84 -0.46 8.05
N ASP A 127 -5.79 -1.40 8.98
CA ASP A 127 -6.63 -1.37 10.19
C ASP A 127 -6.27 -0.16 11.06
N GLY A 128 -4.97 0.04 11.33
CA GLY A 128 -4.49 1.20 12.11
C GLY A 128 -4.75 2.53 11.41
N VAL A 129 -4.61 2.59 10.08
CA VAL A 129 -4.92 3.82 9.31
C VAL A 129 -6.42 4.11 9.27
N GLU A 130 -7.27 3.09 9.05
CA GLU A 130 -8.73 3.24 9.09
C GLU A 130 -9.17 3.75 10.46
N GLN A 131 -8.64 3.18 11.55
CA GLN A 131 -8.95 3.60 12.92
C GLN A 131 -8.54 5.06 13.20
N TYR A 132 -7.35 5.48 12.75
CA TYR A 132 -6.89 6.87 12.86
C TYR A 132 -7.86 7.81 12.14
N LEU A 133 -8.21 7.49 10.89
CA LEU A 133 -9.08 8.31 10.05
C LEU A 133 -10.52 8.34 10.57
N GLU A 134 -11.07 7.23 11.07
CA GLU A 134 -12.39 7.18 11.69
C GLU A 134 -12.45 8.08 12.94
N THR A 135 -11.41 8.04 13.77
CA THR A 135 -11.30 8.90 14.96
C THR A 135 -11.20 10.38 14.58
N ARG A 136 -10.40 10.68 13.56
CA ARG A 136 -10.11 12.05 13.10
C ARG A 136 -11.31 12.70 12.40
N PHE A 137 -11.93 12.00 11.46
CA PHE A 137 -12.96 12.57 10.58
C PHE A 137 -14.39 12.24 10.98
N LYS A 138 -14.59 11.27 11.89
CA LYS A 138 -15.90 10.89 12.45
C LYS A 138 -16.96 10.70 11.35
N PRO A 139 -16.79 9.68 10.48
CA PRO A 139 -17.66 9.50 9.33
C PRO A 139 -19.12 9.37 9.76
N ILE A 140 -20.02 9.89 8.93
CA ILE A 140 -21.48 9.84 9.20
C ILE A 140 -21.97 8.39 9.33
N THR A 141 -21.36 7.45 8.60
CA THR A 141 -21.80 6.05 8.50
C THR A 141 -20.66 5.05 8.68
N GLY A 142 -21.01 3.87 9.20
CA GLY A 142 -20.17 2.68 9.18
C GLY A 142 -18.92 2.69 10.07
N ALA A 143 -18.79 3.59 11.04
CA ALA A 143 -17.66 3.56 11.97
C ALA A 143 -17.57 2.18 12.65
N ARG A 144 -16.44 1.49 12.50
CA ARG A 144 -16.31 0.09 12.93
C ARG A 144 -15.84 -0.09 14.36
N GLY A 145 -15.40 0.99 15.01
CA GLY A 145 -14.90 0.91 16.39
C GLY A 145 -13.76 -0.10 16.49
N LEU A 146 -12.82 -0.03 15.54
CA LEU A 146 -11.72 -0.99 15.45
C LEU A 146 -10.86 -0.96 16.73
N GLU A 147 -10.54 -2.14 17.25
CA GLU A 147 -9.56 -2.35 18.31
C GLU A 147 -8.17 -2.50 17.68
N GLY A 148 -7.20 -1.69 18.13
CA GLY A 148 -5.85 -1.67 17.58
C GLY A 148 -5.11 -0.36 17.88
N ASP A 149 -3.84 -0.32 17.51
CA ASP A 149 -3.03 0.89 17.55
C ASP A 149 -3.26 1.70 16.26
N ALA A 150 -3.68 2.96 16.43
CA ALA A 150 -3.90 3.86 15.32
C ALA A 150 -2.57 4.22 14.64
N ILE A 151 -2.55 4.17 13.31
CA ILE A 151 -1.40 4.57 12.48
C ILE A 151 -1.73 5.92 11.84
N VAL A 152 -0.95 6.94 12.17
CA VAL A 152 -1.15 8.30 11.68
C VAL A 152 -0.85 8.36 10.18
N VAL A 153 -1.67 9.11 9.44
CA VAL A 153 -1.41 9.43 8.03
C VAL A 153 -1.63 10.91 7.75
N ASN A 154 -0.99 11.43 6.70
CA ASN A 154 -1.31 12.76 6.21
C ASN A 154 -2.76 12.82 5.71
N ASP A 155 -3.42 13.95 5.95
CA ASP A 155 -4.78 14.16 5.47
C ASP A 155 -4.84 14.17 3.94
N PRO A 156 -5.97 13.71 3.35
CA PRO A 156 -6.28 14.06 1.97
C PRO A 156 -6.37 15.59 1.91
N ARG A 157 -5.52 16.22 1.10
CA ARG A 157 -5.43 17.68 1.02
C ARG A 157 -6.81 18.26 0.66
N ILE A 158 -7.16 19.35 1.33
CA ILE A 158 -8.34 20.21 1.11
C ILE A 158 -7.86 21.55 0.59
#